data_AF-A0A8D8H118-F1
#
_entry.id   AF-A0A8D8H118-F1
#
_cell.length_a   1.000
_cell.length_b   1.000
_cell.length_c   1.000
_cell.angle_alpha   90.00
_cell.angle_beta   90.00
_cell.angle_gamma   90.00
#
_symmetry.space_group_name_H-M   'P 1'
#
loop_
_entity.id
_entity.type
_entity.pdbx_description
1 polymer ?
#
loop_
_entity_poly.entity_id
_entity_poly.type
_entity_poly.pdbx_seq_one_letter_code
_entity_poly.pdbx_strand_id
1 'polypeptide(L)'
;MPGDNPAEGEPLVAAPAADGQQVADAAAANRQPSRMESFFAITKSLILRALVIYFISSFFRKPAPDAPVNQVGGDAKSRITAWNLFDNGTMFDLYVYVSDDPAVVNFSDPSALVWLQEDLMYGDWYGGRDGDGIFTINTQ
;
A
#
# COMPACT_ATOMS: atom_id res chain seq x y z
N MET A 1 29.24 64.76 9.53
CA MET A 1 28.21 64.05 8.74
C MET A 1 28.61 62.57 8.68
N PRO A 2 27.69 61.62 8.80
CA PRO A 2 27.30 60.98 10.07
C PRO A 2 27.43 59.44 10.07
N GLY A 3 27.16 58.83 11.22
CA GLY A 3 26.66 57.44 11.36
C GLY A 3 27.70 56.45 11.91
N ASP A 4 27.37 55.50 12.77
CA ASP A 4 26.16 55.23 13.54
C ASP A 4 26.53 54.31 14.72
N ASN A 5 25.62 54.28 15.68
CA ASN A 5 25.61 53.78 17.06
C ASN A 5 25.84 52.25 17.26
N PRO A 6 25.85 51.73 18.52
CA PRO A 6 26.65 50.60 18.97
C PRO A 6 25.80 49.40 19.45
N ALA A 7 26.46 48.30 19.73
CA ALA A 7 25.92 47.11 20.43
C ALA A 7 27.19 46.33 20.84
N GLU A 8 27.41 45.70 21.99
CA GLU A 8 26.62 45.07 23.07
C GLU A 8 27.62 45.00 24.28
N GLY A 9 27.30 45.27 25.55
CA GLY A 9 26.48 44.47 26.48
C GLY A 9 27.07 43.05 26.67
N GLU A 10 27.46 42.49 27.82
CA GLU A 10 27.55 42.82 29.25
C GLU A 10 28.47 41.77 29.91
N PRO A 11 29.09 42.04 31.09
CA PRO A 11 29.86 41.05 31.84
C PRO A 11 29.01 40.22 32.82
N LEU A 12 29.40 38.95 32.97
CA LEU A 12 28.85 37.90 33.85
C LEU A 12 28.82 38.30 35.34
N VAL A 13 27.67 38.16 36.02
CA VAL A 13 27.62 38.20 37.50
C VAL A 13 26.51 37.32 38.11
N ALA A 14 26.94 36.58 39.15
CA ALA A 14 26.23 36.20 40.40
C ALA A 14 25.13 35.10 40.43
N ALA A 15 25.40 34.09 41.28
CA ALA A 15 24.50 33.10 41.91
C ALA A 15 23.80 33.71 43.17
N PRO A 16 23.21 32.94 44.13
CA PRO A 16 22.31 31.76 44.18
C PRO A 16 21.00 32.05 45.00
N ALA A 17 20.11 31.05 45.22
CA ALA A 17 19.08 30.88 46.31
C ALA A 17 17.78 30.21 45.75
N ALA A 18 17.01 29.33 46.40
CA ALA A 18 16.92 28.88 47.79
C ALA A 18 16.27 27.47 47.89
N ASP A 19 16.76 26.71 48.88
CA ASP A 19 16.08 25.82 49.85
C ASP A 19 14.86 24.95 49.51
N GLY A 20 14.94 23.67 49.95
CA GLY A 20 13.75 22.85 50.19
C GLY A 20 13.96 21.36 50.44
N GLN A 21 14.34 21.01 51.68
CA GLN A 21 14.04 19.73 52.35
C GLN A 21 14.86 18.47 52.01
N GLN A 22 15.90 18.27 52.83
CA GLN A 22 16.18 16.95 53.40
C GLN A 22 15.31 16.76 54.65
N VAL A 23 14.49 15.70 54.67
CA VAL A 23 14.16 14.99 55.90
C VAL A 23 14.48 13.53 55.64
N ALA A 24 15.47 13.05 56.40
CA ALA A 24 15.99 11.70 56.33
C ALA A 24 14.99 10.71 56.91
N ASP A 25 14.80 9.58 56.22
CA ASP A 25 14.58 8.31 56.89
C ASP A 25 15.69 7.34 56.49
N ALA A 26 16.29 6.78 57.52
CA ALA A 26 17.57 6.12 57.50
C ALA A 26 17.47 4.66 57.01
N ALA A 27 18.61 4.19 56.51
CA ALA A 27 19.00 2.79 56.35
C ALA A 27 18.40 2.00 55.18
N ALA A 28 19.00 2.16 54.00
CA ALA A 28 19.31 1.01 53.16
C ALA A 28 20.65 1.23 52.47
N ALA A 29 21.62 0.41 52.86
CA ALA A 29 22.99 0.40 52.39
C ALA A 29 23.08 0.59 50.87
N ASN A 30 24.06 1.40 50.47
CA ASN A 30 24.62 1.49 49.14
C ASN A 30 25.19 0.11 48.74
N ARG A 31 24.29 -0.83 48.39
CA ARG A 31 24.64 -2.08 47.75
C ARG A 31 24.67 -1.77 46.27
N GLN A 32 25.86 -1.49 45.75
CA GLN A 32 26.11 -1.71 44.32
C GLN A 32 25.62 -3.14 44.03
N PRO A 33 24.54 -3.33 43.24
CA PRO A 33 24.17 -4.66 42.83
C PRO A 33 25.40 -5.24 42.13
N SER A 34 25.80 -6.44 42.54
CA SER A 34 26.91 -7.14 41.90
C SER A 34 26.69 -7.11 40.39
N ARG A 35 27.76 -7.04 39.58
CA ARG A 35 27.61 -7.00 38.11
C ARG A 35 26.62 -8.06 37.62
N MET A 36 26.64 -9.25 38.24
CA MET A 36 25.67 -10.33 38.00
C MET A 36 24.22 -9.95 38.30
N GLU A 37 23.90 -9.33 39.43
CA GLU A 37 22.54 -8.84 39.73
C GLU A 37 22.09 -7.73 38.77
N SER A 38 23.00 -6.84 38.35
CA SER A 38 22.70 -5.82 37.34
C SER A 38 22.40 -6.45 35.98
N PHE A 39 23.17 -7.47 35.57
CA PHE A 39 22.91 -8.21 34.33
C PHE A 39 21.58 -8.97 34.39
N PHE A 40 21.24 -9.58 35.53
CA PHE A 40 19.93 -10.23 35.73
C PHE A 40 18.78 -9.22 35.70
N ALA A 41 18.94 -8.05 36.33
CA ALA A 41 17.94 -6.99 36.33
C ALA A 41 17.75 -6.39 34.92
N ILE A 42 18.83 -6.15 34.18
CA ILE A 42 18.79 -5.67 32.79
C ILE A 42 18.16 -6.73 31.89
N THR A 43 18.57 -7.99 32.00
CA THR A 43 18.01 -9.10 31.21
C THR A 43 16.52 -9.28 31.48
N LYS A 44 16.10 -9.22 32.75
CA LYS A 44 14.68 -9.24 33.13
C LYS A 44 13.90 -8.07 32.52
N SER A 45 14.48 -6.87 32.51
CA SER A 45 13.85 -5.70 31.88
C SER A 45 13.73 -5.83 30.36
N LEU A 46 14.70 -6.48 29.70
CA LEU A 46 14.68 -6.73 28.25
C LEU A 46 13.66 -7.81 27.88
N ILE A 47 13.57 -8.89 28.65
CA ILE A 47 12.56 -9.93 28.46
C ILE A 47 11.15 -9.36 28.61
N LEU A 48 10.91 -8.55 29.65
CA LEU A 48 9.60 -7.92 29.85
C LEU A 48 9.24 -6.98 28.69
N ARG A 49 10.19 -6.16 28.23
CA ARG A 49 9.99 -5.28 27.05
C ARG A 49 9.69 -6.09 25.78
N ALA A 50 10.41 -7.18 25.55
CA ALA A 50 10.18 -8.06 24.39
C ALA A 50 8.79 -8.72 24.44
N LEU A 51 8.34 -9.16 25.62
CA LEU A 51 7.00 -9.72 25.81
C LEU A 51 5.89 -8.68 25.58
N VAL A 52 6.06 -7.45 26.08
CA VAL A 52 5.09 -6.36 25.87
C VAL A 52 5.02 -5.99 24.39
N ILE A 53 6.16 -5.83 23.70
CA ILE A 53 6.20 -5.55 22.26
C ILE A 53 5.54 -6.69 21.50
N TYR A 54 5.84 -7.95 21.80
CA TYR A 54 5.20 -9.11 21.17
C TYR A 54 3.69 -9.11 21.38
N PHE A 55 3.22 -8.83 22.60
CA PHE A 55 1.79 -8.78 22.92
C PHE A 55 1.08 -7.67 22.14
N ILE A 56 1.65 -6.45 22.09
CA ILE A 56 1.10 -5.32 21.32
C ILE A 56 1.16 -5.62 19.82
N SER A 57 2.30 -6.10 19.31
CA SER A 57 2.45 -6.48 17.91
C SER A 57 1.52 -7.63 17.50
N SER A 58 1.12 -8.50 18.43
CA SER A 58 0.13 -9.56 18.18
C SER A 58 -1.28 -9.00 17.92
N PHE A 59 -1.64 -7.86 18.51
CA PHE A 59 -2.92 -7.19 18.21
C PHE A 59 -2.89 -6.44 16.87
N PHE A 60 -1.71 -6.02 16.40
CA PHE A 60 -1.55 -5.32 15.11
C PHE A 60 -1.11 -6.22 13.94
N ARG A 61 -0.65 -7.44 14.22
CA ARG A 61 -0.57 -8.53 13.25
C ARG A 61 -2.00 -8.99 12.92
N LYS A 62 -2.70 -8.20 12.12
CA LYS A 62 -3.72 -8.76 11.26
C LYS A 62 -3.07 -9.92 10.50
N PRO A 63 -3.66 -11.13 10.46
CA PRO A 63 -3.26 -12.09 9.43
C PRO A 63 -3.30 -11.31 8.12
N ALA A 64 -2.21 -11.36 7.35
CA ALA A 64 -2.29 -10.96 5.96
C ALA A 64 -3.52 -11.68 5.39
N PRO A 65 -4.42 -11.00 4.65
CA PRO A 65 -5.45 -11.74 3.96
C PRO A 65 -4.69 -12.74 3.09
N ASP A 66 -4.83 -14.02 3.41
CA ASP A 66 -4.47 -15.08 2.49
C ASP A 66 -5.09 -14.66 1.16
N ALA A 67 -4.27 -14.52 0.13
CA ALA A 67 -4.76 -14.38 -1.22
C ALA A 67 -5.83 -15.46 -1.39
N PRO A 68 -7.07 -15.12 -1.79
CA PRO A 68 -8.18 -16.05 -1.67
C PRO A 68 -7.99 -17.19 -2.68
N VAL A 69 -7.41 -18.29 -2.23
CA VAL A 69 -7.73 -19.61 -2.74
C VAL A 69 -8.94 -20.07 -1.95
N ASN A 70 -10.12 -19.86 -2.55
CA ASN A 70 -11.37 -20.56 -2.25
C ASN A 70 -11.76 -20.69 -0.78
N GLN A 71 -12.41 -19.67 -0.20
CA GLN A 71 -13.27 -19.86 0.97
C GLN A 71 -14.71 -19.45 0.62
N VAL A 72 -15.54 -20.48 0.45
CA VAL A 72 -17.00 -20.37 0.45
C VAL A 72 -17.43 -20.30 1.91
N GLY A 73 -17.92 -19.13 2.34
CA GLY A 73 -18.57 -18.99 3.64
C GLY A 73 -18.54 -17.57 4.20
N GLY A 74 -19.69 -16.90 4.16
CA GLY A 74 -19.95 -15.65 4.87
C GLY A 74 -20.37 -14.53 3.93
N ASP A 75 -21.53 -13.92 4.23
CA ASP A 75 -22.24 -12.87 3.50
C ASP A 75 -21.44 -11.59 3.21
N ALA A 76 -20.38 -11.69 2.42
CA ALA A 76 -19.85 -10.60 1.64
C ALA A 76 -20.63 -10.59 0.33
N LYS A 77 -21.35 -9.51 0.03
CA LYS A 77 -21.82 -9.24 -1.34
C LYS A 77 -20.62 -9.47 -2.25
N SER A 78 -20.68 -10.56 -3.01
CA SER A 78 -19.58 -11.05 -3.84
C SER A 78 -19.09 -9.86 -4.66
N ARG A 79 -17.92 -9.33 -4.31
CA ARG A 79 -17.21 -8.47 -5.24
C ARG A 79 -16.79 -9.43 -6.33
N ILE A 80 -17.59 -9.48 -7.39
CA ILE A 80 -17.24 -10.23 -8.58
C ILE A 80 -15.95 -9.59 -9.06
N THR A 81 -14.83 -10.29 -8.83
CA THR A 81 -13.54 -9.92 -9.40
C THR A 81 -13.73 -9.88 -10.92
N ALA A 82 -13.20 -8.87 -11.60
CA ALA A 82 -13.20 -8.87 -13.06
C ALA A 82 -12.46 -10.12 -13.54
N TRP A 83 -13.11 -10.93 -14.35
CA TRP A 83 -12.54 -12.11 -14.99
C TRP A 83 -12.67 -11.94 -16.50
N ASN A 84 -11.68 -12.42 -17.24
CA ASN A 84 -11.75 -12.45 -18.70
C ASN A 84 -12.82 -13.45 -19.11
N LEU A 85 -13.74 -13.03 -19.97
CA LEU A 85 -14.82 -13.89 -20.46
C LEU A 85 -14.31 -15.04 -21.33
N PHE A 86 -13.16 -14.85 -21.97
CA PHE A 86 -12.54 -15.81 -22.89
C PHE A 86 -11.15 -16.22 -22.40
N ASP A 87 -10.80 -17.47 -22.63
CA ASP A 87 -9.46 -18.00 -22.37
C ASP A 87 -8.50 -17.59 -23.49
N ASN A 88 -7.20 -17.46 -23.19
CA ASN A 88 -6.18 -17.20 -24.19
C ASN A 88 -6.18 -18.33 -25.25
N GLY A 89 -6.13 -17.96 -26.53
CA GLY A 89 -6.24 -18.90 -27.64
C GLY A 89 -7.67 -19.11 -28.16
N THR A 90 -8.68 -18.50 -27.53
CA THR A 90 -10.06 -18.56 -28.03
C THR A 90 -10.13 -17.89 -29.41
N MET A 91 -10.64 -18.61 -30.40
CA MET A 91 -10.84 -18.09 -31.75
C MET A 91 -12.16 -17.33 -31.85
N PHE A 92 -12.16 -16.20 -32.53
CA PHE A 92 -13.36 -15.41 -32.80
C PHE A 92 -13.18 -14.57 -34.07
N ASP A 93 -14.30 -14.08 -34.59
CA ASP A 93 -14.34 -13.16 -35.72
C ASP A 93 -14.97 -11.84 -35.28
N LEU A 94 -14.52 -10.73 -35.85
CA LEU A 94 -15.07 -9.40 -35.62
C LEU A 94 -15.92 -8.98 -36.82
N TYR A 95 -17.19 -8.68 -36.54
CA TYR A 95 -18.12 -8.09 -37.49
C TYR A 95 -18.51 -6.70 -37.00
N VAL A 96 -18.28 -5.68 -37.82
CA VAL A 96 -18.67 -4.29 -37.52
C VAL A 96 -19.74 -3.86 -38.50
N TYR A 97 -20.91 -3.51 -37.96
CA TYR A 97 -22.05 -3.02 -38.72
C TYR A 97 -22.29 -1.54 -38.43
N VAL A 98 -22.73 -0.79 -39.44
CA VAL A 98 -23.17 0.60 -39.31
C VAL A 98 -24.65 0.67 -39.70
N SER A 99 -25.44 1.36 -38.89
CA SER A 99 -26.87 1.60 -39.13
C SER A 99 -27.18 3.08 -39.03
N ASP A 100 -28.05 3.57 -39.90
CA ASP A 100 -28.62 4.91 -39.81
C ASP A 100 -29.66 5.02 -38.69
N ASP A 101 -30.30 3.89 -38.34
CA ASP A 101 -31.26 3.82 -37.23
C ASP A 101 -30.52 3.53 -35.92
N PRO A 102 -30.59 4.42 -34.91
CA PRO A 102 -29.88 4.25 -33.65
C PRO A 102 -30.49 3.16 -32.75
N ALA A 103 -31.73 2.74 -33.00
CA ALA A 103 -32.46 1.76 -32.19
C ALA A 103 -32.42 0.35 -32.77
N VAL A 104 -32.21 0.21 -34.09
CA VAL A 104 -32.25 -1.08 -34.79
C VAL A 104 -31.09 -1.20 -35.76
N VAL A 105 -30.34 -2.29 -35.66
CA VAL A 105 -29.30 -2.67 -36.63
C VAL A 105 -29.78 -3.90 -37.40
N ASN A 106 -29.81 -3.82 -38.72
CA ASN A 106 -30.15 -4.96 -39.58
C ASN A 106 -28.91 -5.79 -39.90
N PHE A 107 -28.66 -6.84 -39.12
CA PHE A 107 -27.52 -7.74 -39.33
C PHE A 107 -27.63 -8.64 -40.58
N SER A 108 -28.80 -8.70 -41.22
CA SER A 108 -28.99 -9.46 -42.47
C SER A 108 -28.71 -8.64 -43.72
N ASP A 109 -28.48 -7.33 -43.59
CA ASP A 109 -28.14 -6.46 -44.70
C ASP A 109 -26.62 -6.45 -44.93
N PRO A 110 -26.12 -7.01 -46.05
CA PRO A 110 -24.68 -7.02 -46.32
C PRO A 110 -24.10 -5.62 -46.54
N SER A 111 -24.92 -4.63 -46.92
CA SER A 111 -24.45 -3.25 -47.11
C SER A 111 -24.17 -2.53 -45.79
N ALA A 112 -24.76 -3.01 -44.69
CA ALA A 112 -24.51 -2.49 -43.34
C ALA A 112 -23.20 -3.03 -42.73
N LEU A 113 -22.67 -4.15 -43.23
CA LEU A 113 -21.40 -4.72 -42.77
C LEU A 113 -20.24 -3.94 -43.36
N VAL A 114 -19.58 -3.12 -42.53
CA VAL A 114 -18.47 -2.27 -42.99
C VAL A 114 -17.10 -2.92 -42.78
N TRP A 115 -17.00 -3.88 -41.85
CA TRP A 115 -15.75 -4.59 -41.61
C TRP A 115 -16.02 -6.02 -41.10
N LEU A 116 -15.34 -6.97 -41.74
CA LEU A 116 -15.19 -8.34 -41.28
C LEU A 116 -13.69 -8.60 -41.08
N GLN A 117 -13.31 -9.00 -39.86
CA GLN A 117 -11.98 -9.50 -39.55
C GLN A 117 -12.10 -10.91 -38.99
N GLU A 118 -11.69 -11.89 -39.78
CA GLU A 118 -11.72 -13.31 -39.43
C GLU A 118 -10.44 -13.75 -38.74
N ASP A 119 -10.48 -14.94 -38.14
CA ASP A 119 -9.34 -15.67 -37.58
C ASP A 119 -8.59 -14.92 -36.47
N LEU A 120 -9.32 -14.17 -35.63
CA LEU A 120 -8.74 -13.52 -34.47
C LEU A 120 -8.58 -14.51 -33.32
N MET A 121 -7.46 -14.39 -32.62
CA MET A 121 -7.15 -15.21 -31.44
C MET A 121 -7.08 -14.32 -30.19
N TYR A 122 -7.84 -14.68 -29.16
CA TYR A 122 -7.86 -13.92 -27.92
C TYR A 122 -6.51 -14.00 -27.21
N GLY A 123 -5.91 -12.84 -26.96
CA GLY A 123 -4.60 -12.72 -26.32
C GLY A 123 -3.40 -12.86 -27.27
N ASP A 124 -3.62 -12.82 -28.59
CA ASP A 124 -2.55 -12.65 -29.58
C ASP A 124 -2.10 -11.19 -29.67
N TRP A 125 -0.79 -10.98 -29.60
CA TRP A 125 -0.13 -9.68 -29.69
C TRP A 125 0.69 -9.52 -30.98
N TYR A 126 0.72 -10.55 -31.82
CA TYR A 126 1.55 -10.63 -33.02
C TYR A 126 0.72 -10.71 -34.31
N GLY A 127 -0.61 -10.59 -34.20
CA GLY A 127 -1.49 -10.45 -35.35
C GLY A 127 -1.31 -9.12 -36.08
N GLY A 128 -2.18 -8.85 -37.05
CA GLY A 128 -2.11 -7.65 -37.87
C GLY A 128 -1.01 -7.73 -38.94
N ARG A 129 -1.00 -6.77 -39.87
CA ARG A 129 -0.09 -6.76 -41.02
C ARG A 129 1.38 -6.64 -40.59
N ASP A 130 1.62 -5.84 -39.56
CA ASP A 130 2.96 -5.45 -39.11
C ASP A 130 3.40 -6.26 -37.87
N GLY A 131 2.59 -7.22 -37.43
CA GLY A 131 2.89 -8.12 -36.30
C GLY A 131 2.79 -7.44 -34.93
N ASP A 132 1.98 -6.40 -34.82
CA ASP A 132 1.81 -5.54 -33.64
C ASP A 132 0.44 -5.73 -32.95
N GLY A 133 -0.36 -6.69 -33.42
CA GLY A 133 -1.72 -6.93 -32.95
C GLY A 133 -2.74 -5.88 -33.43
N ILE A 134 -2.37 -5.00 -34.36
CA ILE A 134 -3.23 -3.93 -34.86
C ILE A 134 -3.83 -4.33 -36.22
N PHE A 135 -5.16 -4.25 -36.28
CA PHE A 135 -5.92 -4.38 -37.53
C PHE A 135 -6.56 -3.04 -37.85
N THR A 136 -6.46 -2.60 -39.10
CA THR A 136 -6.98 -1.31 -39.55
C THR A 136 -7.73 -1.48 -40.86
N ILE A 137 -8.91 -0.86 -40.94
CA ILE A 137 -9.69 -0.73 -42.16
C ILE A 137 -9.95 0.75 -42.46
N ASN A 138 -9.90 1.12 -43.74
CA ASN A 138 -10.31 2.45 -44.20
C ASN A 138 -11.54 2.29 -45.09
N THR A 139 -12.68 2.78 -44.61
CA THR A 139 -13.91 2.90 -45.39
C THR A 139 -13.89 4.24 -46.14
N GLN A 140 -14.07 4.21 -47.46
CA GLN A 140 -14.10 5.41 -48.32
C GLN A 140 -15.41 6.15 -48.25
#